data_AF-A0A4R4KR82-F1
#
_entry.id   AF-A0A4R4KR82-F1
#
_cell.length_a   1.000
_cell.length_b   1.000
_cell.length_c   1.000
_cell.angle_alpha   90.00
_cell.angle_beta   90.00
_cell.angle_gamma   90.00
#
_symmetry.space_group_name_H-M   'P 1'
#
loop_
_entity.id
_entity.type
_entity.pdbx_description
1 polymer ?
#
loop_
_entity_poly.entity_id
_entity_poly.type
_entity_poly.pdbx_seq_one_letter_code
_entity_poly.pdbx_strand_id
1 'polypeptide(L)'
;MLAYYDTQGSAYSTIKLNVEGSAKKKRILTNPGNPSAHDILDISLVELRDDEALVKTKEYWYLRWYDIATKDYISYVYKETNEQIYLLVWKNGHWLIKSNAYPPSSDNDTENE
;
A
#
# COMPACT_ATOMS: atom_id res chain seq x y z
N MET A 1 6.87 0.47 -14.05
CA MET A 1 7.40 -0.62 -13.18
C MET A 1 7.68 0.00 -11.82
N LEU A 2 7.47 -0.72 -10.71
CA LEU A 2 7.51 -0.23 -9.32
C LEU A 2 8.90 0.34 -8.93
N ALA A 3 9.25 1.52 -9.45
CA ALA A 3 10.58 2.12 -9.38
C ALA A 3 11.04 2.43 -7.95
N TYR A 4 10.11 2.44 -7.00
CA TYR A 4 10.32 2.77 -5.60
C TYR A 4 10.29 1.56 -4.67
N TYR A 5 10.30 0.33 -5.20
CA TYR A 5 10.31 -0.89 -4.40
C TYR A 5 11.57 -1.70 -4.63
N ASP A 6 12.11 -2.27 -3.54
CA ASP A 6 13.14 -3.30 -3.64
C ASP A 6 12.48 -4.58 -4.17
N THR A 7 12.90 -5.04 -5.36
CA THR A 7 12.34 -6.24 -6.00
C THR A 7 12.55 -7.53 -5.20
N GLN A 8 13.50 -7.53 -4.26
CA GLN A 8 13.73 -8.63 -3.32
C GLN A 8 13.00 -8.43 -1.99
N GLY A 9 12.33 -7.29 -1.80
CA GLY A 9 11.59 -6.92 -0.61
C GLY A 9 10.22 -7.60 -0.51
N SER A 10 9.72 -7.71 0.73
CA SER A 10 8.40 -8.29 1.01
C SER A 10 7.27 -7.40 0.49
N ALA A 11 7.41 -6.07 0.57
CA ALA A 11 6.39 -5.14 0.08
C ALA A 11 6.15 -5.28 -1.44
N TYR A 12 7.23 -5.44 -2.21
CA TYR A 12 7.13 -5.70 -3.66
C TYR A 12 6.37 -7.00 -3.93
N SER A 13 6.75 -8.07 -3.22
CA SER A 13 6.15 -9.41 -3.37
C SER A 13 4.65 -9.38 -3.08
N THR A 14 4.24 -8.69 -2.02
CA THR A 14 2.82 -8.54 -1.64
C THR A 14 2.02 -7.80 -2.71
N ILE A 15 2.52 -6.66 -3.22
CA ILE A 15 1.83 -5.90 -4.28
C ILE A 15 1.72 -6.74 -5.54
N LYS A 16 2.81 -7.40 -5.93
CA LYS A 16 2.82 -8.28 -7.10
C LYS A 16 1.75 -9.37 -6.98
N LEU A 17 1.68 -10.07 -5.85
CA LEU A 17 0.68 -11.11 -5.61
C LEU A 17 -0.75 -10.57 -5.68
N ASN A 18 -1.01 -9.40 -5.10
CA ASN A 18 -2.33 -8.76 -5.16
C ASN A 18 -2.73 -8.39 -6.60
N VAL A 19 -1.82 -7.77 -7.35
CA VAL A 19 -2.06 -7.38 -8.74
C VAL A 19 -2.27 -8.61 -9.62
N GLU A 20 -1.43 -9.63 -9.50
CA GLU A 20 -1.57 -10.88 -10.26
C GLU A 20 -2.86 -11.63 -9.90
N GLY A 21 -3.23 -11.65 -8.62
CA GLY A 21 -4.49 -12.23 -8.14
C GLY A 21 -5.71 -11.54 -8.73
N SER A 22 -5.71 -10.21 -8.78
CA SER A 22 -6.77 -9.43 -9.43
C SER A 22 -6.79 -9.64 -10.95
N ALA A 23 -5.63 -9.68 -11.60
CA ALA A 23 -5.51 -9.90 -13.04
C ALA A 23 -6.07 -11.29 -13.46
N LYS A 24 -5.82 -12.34 -12.67
CA LYS A 24 -6.42 -13.67 -12.88
C LYS A 24 -7.95 -13.65 -12.84
N LYS A 25 -8.53 -12.73 -12.08
CA LYS A 25 -9.97 -12.47 -11.99
C LYS A 25 -10.48 -11.47 -13.03
N LYS A 26 -9.65 -11.07 -14.01
CA LYS A 26 -9.94 -10.04 -15.02
C LYS A 26 -10.33 -8.68 -14.42
N ARG A 27 -9.75 -8.34 -13.26
CA ARG A 27 -9.97 -7.07 -12.57
C ARG A 27 -8.81 -6.11 -12.82
N ILE A 28 -9.12 -4.85 -13.12
CA ILE A 28 -8.14 -3.80 -13.42
C ILE A 28 -8.44 -2.50 -12.68
N LEU A 29 -7.42 -1.64 -12.58
CA LEU A 29 -7.54 -0.25 -12.10
C LEU A 29 -7.28 0.79 -13.21
N THR A 30 -6.87 0.35 -14.40
CA THR A 30 -6.37 1.22 -15.49
C THR A 30 -7.43 1.58 -16.54
N ASN A 31 -8.73 1.47 -16.22
CA ASN A 31 -9.79 1.85 -17.15
C ASN A 31 -10.00 3.38 -17.21
N PRO A 32 -10.43 3.94 -18.36
CA PRO A 32 -10.79 5.35 -18.44
C PRO A 32 -11.85 5.73 -17.39
N GLY A 33 -11.66 6.86 -16.72
CA GLY A 33 -12.58 7.35 -15.69
C GLY A 33 -12.61 6.49 -14.42
N ASN A 34 -11.59 5.67 -14.15
CA ASN A 34 -11.49 4.96 -12.87
C ASN A 34 -11.48 5.98 -11.72
N PRO A 35 -12.39 5.87 -10.73
CA PRO A 35 -12.51 6.86 -9.67
C PRO A 35 -11.49 6.65 -8.54
N SER A 36 -10.57 5.69 -8.66
CA SER A 36 -9.57 5.41 -7.63
C SER A 36 -8.70 6.65 -7.38
N ALA A 37 -8.42 6.89 -6.11
CA ALA A 37 -7.63 8.02 -5.64
C ALA A 37 -6.79 7.57 -4.45
N HIS A 38 -5.67 8.25 -4.25
CA HIS A 38 -4.84 8.08 -3.06
C HIS A 38 -4.29 9.43 -2.66
N ASP A 39 -4.00 9.59 -1.37
CA ASP A 39 -3.34 10.77 -0.85
C ASP A 39 -2.44 10.40 0.33
N ILE A 40 -1.32 11.12 0.48
CA ILE A 40 -0.45 11.00 1.64
C ILE A 40 -0.77 12.17 2.57
N LEU A 41 -1.43 11.85 3.67
CA LEU A 41 -1.93 12.84 4.63
C LEU A 41 -0.83 13.29 5.60
N ASP A 42 0.10 12.40 5.96
CA ASP A 42 1.21 12.69 6.85
C ASP A 42 2.42 11.79 6.55
N ILE A 43 3.63 12.31 6.80
CA ILE A 43 4.90 11.59 6.68
C ILE A 43 5.81 12.01 7.83
N SER A 44 6.34 11.04 8.56
CA SER A 44 7.33 11.27 9.61
C SER A 44 8.48 10.27 9.53
N LEU A 45 9.72 10.78 9.64
CA LEU A 45 10.91 9.95 9.80
C LEU A 45 10.97 9.47 11.26
N VAL A 46 10.94 8.15 11.45
CA VAL A 46 11.01 7.51 12.76
C VAL A 46 12.47 7.23 13.14
N GLU A 47 13.22 6.66 12.21
CA GLU A 47 14.62 6.31 12.41
C GLU A 47 15.39 6.43 11.09
N LEU A 48 16.63 6.88 11.17
CA LEU A 48 17.57 6.89 10.05
C LEU A 48 18.89 6.24 10.49
N ARG A 49 19.33 5.27 9.71
CA ARG A 49 20.63 4.61 9.79
C ARG A 49 21.36 4.83 8.46
N ASP A 50 22.60 4.36 8.38
CA ASP A 50 23.49 4.63 7.23
C ASP A 50 22.84 4.28 5.87
N ASP A 51 22.21 3.11 5.76
CA ASP A 51 21.59 2.61 4.53
C ASP A 51 20.12 2.19 4.70
N GLU A 52 19.52 2.44 5.86
CA GLU A 52 18.12 2.11 6.17
C GLU A 52 17.38 3.30 6.79
N ALA A 53 16.10 3.44 6.51
CA ALA A 53 15.23 4.42 7.17
C ALA A 53 13.88 3.81 7.52
N LEU A 54 13.35 4.15 8.70
CA LEU A 54 11.98 3.87 9.08
C LEU A 54 11.14 5.13 8.90
N VAL A 55 10.11 5.04 8.07
CA VAL A 55 9.20 6.15 7.78
C VAL A 55 7.79 5.73 8.14
N LYS A 56 7.13 6.52 8.99
CA LYS A 56 5.71 6.38 9.26
C LYS A 56 4.91 7.28 8.34
N THR A 57 3.83 6.78 7.76
CA THR A 57 2.91 7.56 6.94
C THR A 57 1.48 7.42 7.45
N LYS A 58 0.66 8.41 7.10
CA LYS A 58 -0.79 8.31 7.12
C LYS A 58 -1.30 8.51 5.70
N GLU A 59 -2.08 7.58 5.20
CA GLU A 59 -2.45 7.52 3.79
C GLU A 59 -3.95 7.32 3.64
N TYR A 60 -4.57 8.06 2.73
CA TYR A 60 -5.91 7.81 2.28
C TYR A 60 -5.87 6.98 0.99
N TRP A 61 -6.68 5.93 0.94
CA TRP A 61 -6.81 5.07 -0.23
C TRP A 61 -8.28 4.90 -0.58
N TYR A 62 -8.63 5.19 -1.83
CA TYR A 62 -9.90 4.85 -2.44
C TYR A 62 -9.62 4.02 -3.70
N LEU A 63 -9.90 2.72 -3.67
CA LEU A 63 -9.66 1.82 -4.79
C LEU A 63 -10.97 1.16 -5.23
N ARG A 64 -11.22 1.27 -6.54
CA ARG A 64 -12.38 0.66 -7.19
C ARG A 64 -11.95 -0.18 -8.38
N TRP A 65 -11.91 -1.49 -8.16
CA TRP A 65 -11.56 -2.46 -9.20
C TRP A 65 -12.69 -2.57 -10.23
N TYR A 66 -12.31 -2.52 -11.50
CA TYR A 66 -13.21 -2.74 -12.62
C TYR A 66 -13.08 -4.18 -13.12
N ASP A 67 -14.20 -4.89 -13.23
CA ASP A 67 -14.26 -6.25 -13.75
C ASP A 67 -14.57 -6.21 -15.25
N ILE A 68 -13.61 -6.68 -16.06
CA ILE A 68 -13.73 -6.66 -17.52
C ILE A 68 -14.82 -7.62 -18.00
N ALA A 69 -15.10 -8.71 -17.27
CA ALA A 69 -16.06 -9.72 -17.68
C ALA A 69 -17.50 -9.20 -17.57
N THR A 70 -17.82 -8.51 -16.47
CA THR A 70 -19.14 -7.90 -16.26
C THR A 70 -19.26 -6.49 -16.84
N LYS A 71 -18.13 -5.87 -17.20
CA LYS A 71 -18.03 -4.47 -17.63
C LYS A 71 -18.51 -3.48 -16.57
N ASP A 72 -18.36 -3.85 -15.30
CA ASP A 72 -18.78 -3.04 -14.17
C ASP A 72 -17.72 -3.03 -13.06
N TYR A 73 -17.83 -2.10 -12.13
CA TYR A 73 -17.03 -2.10 -10.93
C TYR A 73 -17.46 -3.22 -9.99
N ILE A 74 -16.49 -3.85 -9.33
CA ILE A 74 -16.82 -4.80 -8.26
C ILE A 74 -17.58 -4.07 -7.14
N SER A 75 -18.48 -4.79 -6.45
CA SER A 75 -19.27 -4.23 -5.35
C SER A 75 -18.41 -3.77 -4.17
N TYR A 76 -17.28 -4.45 -3.94
CA TYR A 76 -16.35 -4.10 -2.88
C TYR A 76 -15.50 -2.88 -3.24
N VAL A 77 -15.63 -1.81 -2.46
CA VAL A 77 -14.80 -0.60 -2.56
C VAL A 77 -13.84 -0.60 -1.39
N TYR A 78 -12.54 -0.48 -1.67
CA TYR A 78 -11.56 -0.24 -0.63
C TYR A 78 -11.49 1.27 -0.37
N LYS A 79 -11.91 1.71 0.82
CA LYS A 79 -11.90 3.13 1.19
C LYS A 79 -11.42 3.26 2.63
N GLU A 80 -10.12 3.45 2.80
CA GLU A 80 -9.50 3.44 4.12
C GLU A 80 -8.53 4.60 4.31
N THR A 81 -8.38 5.01 5.56
CA THR A 81 -7.25 5.86 5.99
C THR A 81 -6.37 5.01 6.89
N ASN A 82 -5.17 4.67 6.40
CA ASN A 82 -4.27 3.75 7.08
C ASN A 82 -3.04 4.49 7.59
N GLU A 83 -2.53 4.04 8.73
CA GLU A 83 -1.16 4.32 9.12
C GLU A 83 -0.28 3.16 8.68
N GLN A 84 0.92 3.46 8.18
CA GLN A 84 1.91 2.45 7.79
C GLN A 84 3.30 2.84 8.27
N ILE A 85 4.11 1.83 8.58
CA ILE A 85 5.55 1.98 8.83
C ILE A 85 6.28 1.28 7.70
N TYR A 86 7.09 2.04 6.96
CA TYR A 86 7.92 1.55 5.87
C TYR A 86 9.36 1.42 6.32
N LEU A 87 9.98 0.29 5.99
CA LEU A 87 11.43 0.14 5.97
C LEU A 87 11.92 0.47 4.56
N LEU A 88 12.72 1.53 4.48
CA LEU A 88 13.40 1.96 3.28
C LEU A 88 14.86 1.51 3.31
N VAL A 89 15.42 1.19 2.14
CA VAL A 89 16.84 0.89 1.97
C VAL A 89 17.46 1.75 0.88
N TRP A 90 18.67 2.24 1.11
CA TRP A 90 19.43 3.02 0.13
C TRP A 90 20.18 2.08 -0.81
N LYS A 91 19.78 2.04 -2.08
CA LYS A 91 20.41 1.21 -3.11
C LYS A 91 20.54 1.98 -4.40
N ASN A 92 21.68 1.86 -5.08
CA ASN A 92 21.93 2.47 -6.39
C ASN A 92 21.61 3.99 -6.46
N GLY A 93 21.83 4.71 -5.36
CA GLY A 93 21.64 6.16 -5.30
C GLY A 93 20.22 6.65 -5.05
N HIS A 94 19.28 5.79 -4.63
CA HIS A 94 17.96 6.20 -4.17
C HIS A 94 17.40 5.30 -3.06
N TRP A 95 16.36 5.79 -2.38
CA TRP A 95 15.60 5.02 -1.40
C TRP A 95 14.59 4.09 -2.08
N LEU A 96 14.51 2.85 -1.61
CA LEU A 96 13.55 1.84 -2.04
C LEU A 96 12.76 1.30 -0.85
N ILE A 97 11.47 1.06 -1.05
CA ILE A 97 10.61 0.38 -0.08
C ILE A 97 10.97 -1.12 -0.07
N LYS A 98 11.51 -1.60 1.06
CA LYS A 98 11.83 -3.02 1.30
C LYS A 98 10.67 -3.77 1.91
N SER A 99 10.05 -3.19 2.94
CA SER A 99 8.89 -3.76 3.61
C SER A 99 7.98 -2.67 4.18
N ASN A 100 6.73 -3.02 4.45
CA ASN A 100 5.77 -2.18 5.16
C ASN A 100 5.03 -3.01 6.21
N ALA A 101 4.61 -2.36 7.29
CA ALA A 101 3.80 -2.93 8.34
C ALA A 101 2.69 -1.96 8.74
N TYR A 102 1.54 -2.49 9.12
CA TYR A 102 0.51 -1.73 9.80
C TYR A 102 0.89 -1.65 11.28
N PRO A 103 0.75 -0.49 11.94
CA PRO A 103 0.85 -0.43 13.38
C PRO A 103 -0.20 -1.36 14.00
N PRO A 104 0.06 -1.90 15.21
CA PRO A 104 -0.97 -2.65 15.93
C PRO A 104 -2.23 -1.78 16.05
N SER A 105 -3.42 -2.37 15.83
CA SER A 105 -4.67 -1.66 16.06
C SER A 105 -4.69 -1.21 17.51
N SER A 106 -4.91 0.08 17.75
CA SER A 106 -5.30 0.57 19.06
C SER A 106 -6.78 0.23 19.27
N ASP A 107 -7.10 -1.06 19.32
CA ASP A 107 -8.37 -1.47 19.92
C ASP A 107 -8.22 -1.20 21.42
N ASN A 108 -9.02 -0.26 21.91
CA ASN A 108 -9.05 0.11 23.31
C ASN A 108 -9.24 -1.14 24.18
N ASP A 109 -8.31 -1.33 25.12
CA ASP A 109 -8.59 -1.91 26.43
C ASP A 109 -9.81 -1.18 27.02
N THR A 110 -11.00 -1.74 26.80
CA THR A 110 -12.18 -1.42 27.62
C THR A 110 -13.04 -2.67 27.75
N GLU A 111 -12.83 -3.37 28.85
CA GLU A 111 -13.81 -3.96 29.78
C GLU A 111 -12.96 -4.27 31.04
N ASN A 112 -12.82 -3.36 32.02
CA ASN A 112 -13.75 -3.08 33.13
C ASN A 112 -14.44 -4.33 33.71
N GLU A 113 -13.80 -5.00 34.67
CA GLU A 113 -14.14 -5.08 36.12
C GLU A 113 -13.38 -6.22 36.80
#